data_AF-A0A7J2TP91-F1
#
_entry.id   AF-A0A7J2TP91-F1
#
_cell.length_a   1.000
_cell.length_b   1.000
_cell.length_c   1.000
_cell.angle_alpha   90.00
_cell.angle_beta   90.00
_cell.angle_gamma   90.00
#
_symmetry.space_group_name_H-M   'P 1'
#
loop_
_entity.id
_entity.type
_entity.pdbx_description
1 polymer ?
#
loop_
_entity_poly.entity_id
_entity_poly.type
_entity_poly.pdbx_seq_one_letter_code
_entity_poly.pdbx_strand_id
1 'polypeptide(L)'
;MKFVAACGICCDVCALHAKLGCVCSSGIEKAAKEKVKTQWGGKGVLCLVLDCAVKRGVAYCMRDCEEFPCQKYFEWCFPYSRDYLEMHMKRNPKQKDK
;
A
#
# COMPACT_ATOMS: atom_id res chain seq x y z
N MET A 1 -12.82 10.93 -1.06
CA MET A 1 -11.42 11.30 -1.30
C MET A 1 -11.00 10.70 -2.63
N LYS A 2 -10.78 11.53 -3.66
CA LYS A 2 -10.19 11.10 -4.94
C LYS A 2 -8.69 11.38 -4.76
N PHE A 3 -7.71 10.51 -4.60
CA PHE A 3 -7.54 9.07 -4.83
C PHE A 3 -6.64 8.52 -3.71
N VAL A 4 -7.16 7.74 -2.76
CA VAL A 4 -6.31 7.07 -1.77
C VAL A 4 -5.85 5.73 -2.34
N ALA A 5 -4.54 5.51 -2.38
CA ALA A 5 -3.95 4.27 -2.87
C ALA A 5 -4.10 3.14 -1.83
N ALA A 6 -3.94 1.88 -2.27
CA ALA A 6 -3.86 0.73 -1.38
C ALA A 6 -2.85 0.87 -0.23
N CYS A 7 -1.77 1.64 -0.39
CA CYS A 7 -0.81 1.92 0.67
C CYS A 7 -1.31 2.92 1.74
N GLY A 8 -2.43 3.61 1.50
CA GLY A 8 -2.98 4.65 2.39
C GLY A 8 -2.56 6.07 2.05
N ILE A 9 -1.63 6.26 1.12
CA ILE A 9 -1.19 7.59 0.66
C ILE A 9 -2.22 8.16 -0.32
N CYS A 10 -2.57 9.43 -0.16
CA CYS A 10 -3.33 10.17 -1.16
C CYS A 10 -2.44 10.44 -2.38
N CYS A 11 -2.84 9.95 -3.55
CA CYS A 11 -2.04 10.06 -4.78
C CYS A 11 -1.81 11.50 -5.21
N ASP A 12 -2.75 12.40 -4.94
CA ASP A 12 -2.66 13.82 -5.32
C ASP A 12 -1.48 14.54 -4.64
N VAL A 13 -1.02 14.04 -3.49
CA VAL A 13 0.16 14.57 -2.77
C VAL A 13 1.38 13.66 -2.87
N CYS A 14 1.27 12.53 -3.57
CA CYS A 14 2.33 11.54 -3.67
C CYS A 14 3.37 11.97 -4.72
N ALA A 15 4.57 12.33 -4.28
CA ALA A 15 5.66 12.71 -5.19
C ALA A 15 6.03 11.60 -6.18
N LEU A 16 5.82 10.32 -5.82
CA LEU A 16 6.07 9.20 -6.73
C LEU A 16 4.98 9.05 -7.79
N HIS A 17 3.72 9.39 -7.49
CA HIS A 17 2.69 9.49 -8.51
C HIS A 17 3.10 10.52 -9.57
N ALA A 18 3.53 11.71 -9.14
CA ALA A 18 4.00 12.77 -10.04
C ALA A 18 5.24 12.36 -10.87
N LYS A 19 6.22 11.67 -10.26
CA LYS A 19 7.49 11.31 -10.93
C LYS A 19 7.43 10.05 -11.79
N LEU A 20 6.62 9.07 -11.38
CA LEU A 20 6.56 7.75 -12.02
C LEU A 20 5.29 7.57 -12.86
N GLY A 21 4.31 8.46 -12.74
CA GLY A 21 3.00 8.32 -13.39
C GLY A 21 2.18 7.16 -12.83
N CYS A 22 2.49 6.66 -11.62
CA CYS A 22 1.79 5.52 -11.06
C CYS A 22 0.38 5.92 -10.61
N VAL A 23 -0.66 5.51 -11.33
CA VAL A 23 -2.05 5.75 -10.91
C VAL A 23 -2.41 4.64 -9.92
N CYS A 24 -2.51 4.95 -8.62
CA CYS A 24 -2.91 3.96 -7.63
C CYS A 24 -4.41 4.04 -7.33
N SER A 25 -4.99 2.93 -6.92
CA SER A 25 -6.39 2.78 -6.51
C SER A 25 -6.44 1.92 -5.25
N SER A 26 -7.61 1.79 -4.61
CA SER A 26 -7.78 0.81 -3.54
C SER A 26 -7.65 -0.62 -4.06
N GLY A 27 -7.21 -1.56 -3.23
CA GLY A 27 -6.98 -2.95 -3.65
C GLY A 27 -8.24 -3.71 -4.08
N ILE A 28 -9.43 -3.21 -3.77
CA ILE A 28 -10.71 -3.86 -4.13
C ILE A 28 -11.28 -3.36 -5.46
N GLU A 29 -10.79 -2.22 -5.97
CA GLU A 29 -11.29 -1.63 -7.20
C GLU A 29 -10.94 -2.46 -8.44
N LYS A 30 -11.82 -2.41 -9.44
CA LYS A 30 -11.61 -3.07 -10.74
C LYS A 30 -10.31 -2.60 -11.39
N ALA A 31 -10.04 -1.30 -11.35
CA ALA A 31 -8.82 -0.72 -11.90
C ALA A 31 -7.54 -1.27 -11.22
N ALA A 32 -7.58 -1.59 -9.92
CA ALA A 32 -6.43 -2.21 -9.24
C ALA A 32 -6.21 -3.64 -9.75
N LYS A 33 -7.29 -4.42 -9.85
CA LYS A 33 -7.24 -5.80 -10.34
C LYS A 33 -6.70 -5.87 -11.77
N GLU A 34 -7.12 -4.95 -12.64
CA GLU A 34 -6.61 -4.85 -14.02
C GLU A 34 -5.12 -4.52 -14.05
N LYS A 35 -4.67 -3.53 -13.27
CA LYS A 35 -3.25 -3.14 -13.19
C LYS A 35 -2.35 -4.27 -12.70
N VAL A 36 -2.79 -5.04 -11.70
CA VAL A 36 -2.04 -6.20 -11.21
C VAL A 36 -1.91 -7.27 -12.29
N LYS A 37 -2.97 -7.54 -13.07
CA LYS A 37 -2.92 -8.51 -14.19
C LYS A 37 -1.95 -8.09 -15.28
N THR A 38 -1.88 -6.80 -15.61
CA THR A 38 -0.98 -6.28 -16.63
C THR A 38 0.42 -5.97 -16.07
N GLN A 39 0.70 -6.34 -14.82
CA GLN A 39 1.93 -5.98 -14.07
C GLN A 39 2.25 -4.48 -14.11
N TRP A 40 1.22 -3.64 -14.25
CA TRP A 40 1.40 -2.22 -14.46
C TRP A 40 1.57 -1.47 -13.13
N GLY A 41 2.65 -0.71 -13.03
CA GLY A 41 2.82 0.33 -12.03
C GLY A 41 3.80 1.39 -12.50
N GLY A 42 3.33 2.63 -12.67
CA GLY A 42 4.18 3.74 -13.15
C GLY A 42 4.98 3.38 -14.42
N LYS A 43 6.30 3.59 -14.40
CA LYS A 43 7.26 3.25 -15.46
C LYS A 43 7.49 1.74 -15.68
N GLY A 44 6.43 0.93 -15.64
CA GLY A 44 6.48 -0.52 -15.88
C GLY A 44 6.89 -1.39 -14.69
N VAL A 45 6.85 -0.86 -13.46
CA VAL A 45 7.19 -1.58 -12.23
C VAL A 45 5.95 -1.75 -11.36
N LEU A 46 5.47 -2.99 -11.21
CA LEU A 46 4.31 -3.30 -10.38
C LEU A 46 4.52 -2.86 -8.92
N CYS A 47 3.53 -2.17 -8.35
CA CYS A 47 3.53 -1.84 -6.94
C CYS A 47 3.25 -3.09 -6.09
N LEU A 48 4.22 -3.52 -5.30
CA LEU A 48 4.12 -4.71 -4.43
C LEU A 48 3.01 -4.58 -3.38
N VAL A 49 2.78 -3.35 -2.87
CA VAL A 49 1.69 -3.08 -1.92
C VAL A 49 0.33 -3.24 -2.60
N LEU A 50 0.18 -2.77 -3.84
CA LEU A 50 -1.07 -2.91 -4.60
C LEU A 50 -1.35 -4.38 -4.94
N ASP A 51 -0.34 -5.10 -5.41
CA ASP A 51 -0.42 -6.54 -5.69
C ASP A 51 -0.86 -7.34 -4.45
N CYS A 52 -0.21 -7.08 -3.31
CA CYS A 52 -0.56 -7.73 -2.05
C CYS A 52 -1.99 -7.39 -1.60
N ALA A 53 -2.40 -6.12 -1.69
CA ALA A 53 -3.74 -5.68 -1.31
C ALA A 53 -4.83 -6.32 -2.18
N VAL A 54 -4.62 -6.38 -3.50
CA VAL A 54 -5.52 -7.06 -4.45
C VAL A 54 -5.62 -8.55 -4.13
N LYS A 55 -4.49 -9.24 -3.92
CA LYS A 55 -4.46 -10.68 -3.61
C LYS A 55 -5.13 -11.00 -2.26
N ARG A 56 -5.01 -10.13 -1.26
CA ARG A 56 -5.65 -10.27 0.04
C ARG A 56 -7.09 -9.76 0.08
N GLY A 57 -7.56 -9.10 -0.97
CA GLY A 57 -8.91 -8.54 -1.04
C GLY A 57 -9.17 -7.37 -0.09
N VAL A 58 -8.13 -6.60 0.27
CA VAL A 58 -8.24 -5.44 1.17
C VAL A 58 -8.18 -4.12 0.40
N ALA A 59 -8.94 -3.10 0.84
CA ALA A 59 -8.99 -1.82 0.14
C ALA A 59 -7.73 -0.98 0.42
N TYR A 60 -7.41 -0.75 1.71
CA TYR A 60 -6.23 -0.02 2.14
C TYR A 60 -5.48 -0.78 3.23
N CYS A 61 -4.19 -1.07 3.04
CA CYS A 61 -3.40 -1.84 4.00
C CYS A 61 -3.42 -1.22 5.39
N MET A 62 -3.20 0.09 5.50
CA MET A 62 -3.08 0.78 6.80
C MET A 62 -4.36 0.71 7.66
N ARG A 63 -5.54 0.62 7.03
CA ARG A 63 -6.83 0.63 7.72
C ARG A 63 -7.45 -0.77 7.83
N ASP A 64 -7.36 -1.55 6.75
CA ASP A 64 -8.15 -2.76 6.56
C ASP A 64 -7.35 -4.06 6.72
N CYS A 65 -6.00 -4.01 6.69
CA CYS A 65 -5.18 -5.20 6.87
C CYS A 65 -4.82 -5.40 8.35
N GLU A 66 -5.31 -6.49 8.95
CA GLU A 66 -5.06 -6.80 10.37
C GLU A 66 -3.58 -7.07 10.70
N GLU A 67 -2.78 -7.41 9.69
CA GLU A 67 -1.34 -7.61 9.83
C GLU A 67 -0.56 -6.30 9.70
N PHE A 68 -1.19 -5.17 9.31
CA PHE A 68 -0.46 -3.92 9.13
C PHE A 68 0.00 -3.33 10.48
N PRO A 69 1.24 -2.83 10.58
CA PRO A 69 2.34 -2.97 9.61
C PRO A 69 2.92 -4.40 9.62
N CYS A 70 3.03 -5.03 8.44
CA CYS A 70 3.50 -6.41 8.32
C CYS A 70 4.96 -6.49 7.83
N GLN A 71 5.58 -7.66 7.97
CA GLN A 71 6.99 -7.90 7.61
C GLN A 71 7.36 -7.41 6.20
N LYS A 72 6.45 -7.57 5.22
CA LYS A 72 6.66 -7.11 3.83
C LYS A 72 6.99 -5.62 3.73
N TYR A 73 6.42 -4.76 4.58
CA TYR A 73 6.74 -3.33 4.59
C TYR A 73 8.18 -3.06 5.04
N PHE A 74 8.71 -3.88 5.97
CA PHE A 74 10.09 -3.77 6.44
C PHE A 74 11.08 -4.35 5.42
N GLU A 75 10.70 -5.39 4.68
CA GLU A 75 11.53 -5.99 3.63
C GLU A 75 11.59 -5.12 2.36
N TRP A 76 10.44 -4.57 1.93
CA TRP A 76 10.36 -3.76 0.73
C TRP A 76 10.85 -2.32 0.94
N CYS A 77 10.96 -1.87 2.20
CA CYS A 77 11.34 -0.51 2.57
C CYS A 77 10.52 0.57 1.84
N PHE A 78 9.24 0.28 1.56
CA PHE A 78 8.37 1.11 0.73
C PHE A 78 6.90 1.03 1.19
N PRO A 79 6.13 2.12 1.17
CA PRO A 79 6.52 3.51 0.96
C PRO A 79 6.89 4.23 2.27
N TYR A 80 6.81 3.53 3.40
CA TYR A 80 7.02 4.10 4.74
C TYR A 80 8.39 3.75 5.28
N SER A 81 8.97 4.66 6.05
CA SER A 81 10.21 4.39 6.79
C SER A 81 9.98 3.38 7.91
N ARG A 82 11.05 2.71 8.33
CA ARG A 82 11.02 1.79 9.48
C ARG A 82 10.45 2.47 10.72
N ASP A 83 10.91 3.68 11.05
CA ASP A 83 10.45 4.41 12.23
C ASP A 83 8.94 4.69 12.22
N TYR A 84 8.38 4.99 11.05
CA TYR A 84 6.94 5.20 10.90
C TYR A 84 6.16 3.90 11.15
N LEU A 85 6.65 2.77 10.61
CA LEU A 85 6.03 1.46 10.81
C LEU A 85 6.14 1.02 12.28
N GLU A 86 7.30 1.19 12.91
CA GLU A 86 7.48 0.88 14.34
C GLU A 86 6.59 1.72 15.25
N MET A 87 6.36 2.99 14.90
CA MET A 87 5.43 3.86 15.64
C MET A 87 4.01 3.28 15.64
N HIS A 88 3.54 2.77 14.49
CA HIS A 88 2.25 2.07 14.40
C HIS A 88 2.22 0.81 15.27
N MET A 89 3.29 0.00 15.26
CA MET A 89 3.37 -1.20 16.11
C MET A 89 3.26 -0.85 17.61
N LYS A 90 4.08 0.10 18.06
CA LYS A 90 4.15 0.52 19.48
C LYS A 90 2.82 1.10 19.99
N ARG A 91 2.05 1.75 19.10
CA ARG A 91 0.76 2.38 19.44
C ARG A 91 -0.45 1.51 19.15
N ASN A 92 -0.27 0.33 18.54
CA ASN A 92 -1.36 -0.61 18.28
C ASN A 92 -1.44 -1.65 19.41
N PRO A 93 -2.46 -1.61 20.29
CA PRO A 93 -2.58 -2.56 21.38
C PRO A 93 -2.70 -4.02 20.89
N LYS A 94 -3.22 -4.26 19.68
CA LYS A 94 -3.38 -5.61 19.11
C LYS A 94 -2.06 -6.27 18.67
N GLN A 95 -0.97 -5.53 18.63
CA GLN A 95 0.35 -6.07 18.25
C GLN A 95 1.27 -6.31 19.45
N LYS A 96 0.85 -6.00 20.68
CA LYS A 96 1.65 -6.31 21.89
C LYS A 96 1.71 -7.81 22.22
N ASP A 97 0.80 -8.59 21.64
CA ASP A 97 0.59 -10.00 21.96
C ASP A 97 0.98 -10.96 20.81
N LYS A 98 1.62 -10.46 19.74
CA LYS A 98 2.15 -11.25 18.62
C LYS A 98 3.68 -11.24 18.64
#